data_AF-G9CG71-F1
#
_entry.id   AF-G9CG71-F1
#
_cell.length_a   1.000
_cell.length_b   1.000
_cell.length_c   1.000
_cell.angle_alpha   90.00
_cell.angle_beta   90.00
_cell.angle_gamma   90.00
#
_symmetry.space_group_name_H-M   'P 1'
#
loop_
_entity.id
_entity.type
_entity.pdbx_description
1 polymer ?
#
loop_
_entity_poly.entity_id
_entity_poly.type
_entity_poly.pdbx_seq_one_letter_code
_entity_poly.pdbx_strand_id
1 'polypeptide(L)' 'LCLAAPRKNVRWCTTSKAEAKKCSKFQVNMKKVGGPIVSCTRKASRQECIQAIK' A
#
# COMPACT_ATOMS: atom_id res chain seq x y z
N LEU A 1 1.87 -19.31 -21.45
CA LEU A 1 1.57 -17.86 -21.28
C LEU A 1 1.66 -17.53 -19.79
N CYS A 2 2.79 -17.00 -19.32
CA CYS A 2 2.89 -16.49 -17.95
C CYS A 2 2.13 -15.16 -17.88
N LEU A 3 0.90 -15.19 -17.37
CA LEU A 3 0.15 -13.99 -17.02
C LEU A 3 0.84 -13.37 -15.80
N ALA A 4 1.88 -12.56 -16.03
CA ALA A 4 2.35 -11.64 -15.02
C ALA A 4 1.13 -10.83 -14.55
N ALA A 5 0.72 -11.04 -13.29
CA ALA A 5 -0.40 -10.31 -12.73
C ALA A 5 -0.21 -8.83 -13.06
N PRO A 6 -1.26 -8.12 -13.50
CA PRO A 6 -1.14 -6.70 -13.84
C PRO A 6 -0.44 -6.01 -12.68
N ARG A 7 0.37 -4.96 -12.93
CA ARG A 7 1.02 -4.18 -11.86
C ARG A 7 -0.05 -3.62 -10.93
N LYS A 8 -0.50 -4.42 -9.97
CA LYS A 8 -1.61 -4.14 -9.09
C LYS A 8 -1.05 -3.17 -8.09
N ASN A 9 -1.54 -1.93 -8.16
CA ASN A 9 -1.24 -0.93 -7.16
C ASN A 9 -1.67 -1.50 -5.80
N VAL A 10 -0.70 -1.80 -4.94
CA VAL A 10 -0.98 -2.41 -3.64
C VAL A 10 -1.47 -1.30 -2.71
N ARG A 11 -2.75 -1.30 -2.37
CA ARG A 11 -3.28 -0.38 -1.35
C ARG A 11 -2.87 -0.87 0.03
N TRP A 12 -2.01 -0.11 0.68
CA TRP A 12 -1.58 -0.38 2.05
C TRP A 12 -2.34 0.54 2.99
N CYS A 13 -3.19 -0.04 3.83
CA CYS A 13 -3.91 0.72 4.84
C CYS A 13 -3.11 0.77 6.15
N THR A 14 -2.90 1.97 6.68
CA THR A 14 -2.17 2.20 7.93
C THR A 14 -3.10 2.79 8.97
N THR A 15 -2.98 2.35 10.22
CA THR A 15 -3.82 2.84 11.33
C THR A 15 -3.14 3.95 12.12
N SER A 16 -1.81 3.93 12.19
CA SER A 16 -1.04 4.90 12.95
C SER A 16 -0.33 5.94 12.08
N LYS A 17 -0.13 7.15 12.61
CA LYS A 17 0.67 8.21 11.95
C LYS A 17 2.10 7.75 11.65
N ALA A 18 2.70 6.97 12.56
CA ALA A 18 4.03 6.39 12.39
C ALA A 18 4.08 5.37 11.23
N GLU A 19 3.04 4.54 11.10
CA GLU A 19 2.90 3.58 10.00
C GLU A 19 2.69 4.29 8.67
N ALA A 20 1.89 5.36 8.62
CA ALA A 20 1.71 6.15 7.42
C ALA A 20 3.05 6.72 6.90
N LYS A 21 3.89 7.23 7.82
CA LYS A 21 5.23 7.74 7.48
C LYS A 21 6.16 6.64 6.98
N LYS A 22 6.10 5.43 7.58
CA LYS A 22 6.84 4.25 7.09
C LYS A 22 6.35 3.82 5.71
N CYS A 23 5.03 3.83 5.49
CA CYS A 23 4.42 3.46 4.22
C CYS A 23 4.86 4.40 3.09
N SER A 24 4.89 5.72 3.31
CA SER A 24 5.37 6.65 2.28
C SER A 24 6.84 6.41 1.92
N LYS A 25 7.69 6.10 2.91
CA LYS A 25 9.10 5.71 2.64
C LYS A 25 9.16 4.39 1.86
N PHE A 26 8.32 3.42 2.22
CA PHE A 26 8.23 2.13 1.55
C PHE A 26 7.79 2.26 0.09
N GLN A 27 6.79 3.11 -0.19
CA GLN A 27 6.35 3.42 -1.55
C GLN A 27 7.49 3.99 -2.40
N VAL A 28 8.29 4.92 -1.86
CA VAL A 28 9.44 5.49 -2.57
C VAL A 28 10.52 4.44 -2.81
N ASN A 29 10.82 3.60 -1.81
CA ASN A 29 11.79 2.51 -1.98
C ASN A 29 11.32 1.48 -3.01
N MET A 30 10.04 1.08 -2.97
CA MET A 30 9.45 0.16 -3.93
C MET A 30 9.48 0.70 -5.36
N LYS A 31 9.25 2.02 -5.53
CA LYS A 31 9.41 2.68 -6.83
C LYS A 31 10.85 2.66 -7.33
N LYS A 32 11.83 2.84 -6.44
CA LYS A 32 13.26 2.81 -6.78
C LYS A 32 13.73 1.42 -7.23
N VAL A 33 13.23 0.35 -6.61
CA VAL A 33 13.58 -1.03 -6.96
C VAL A 33 12.79 -1.57 -8.15
N GLY A 34 12.00 -0.74 -8.84
CA GLY A 34 11.16 -1.17 -9.97
C GLY A 34 10.03 -2.12 -9.59
N GLY A 35 9.66 -2.15 -8.31
CA GLY A 35 8.62 -3.01 -7.77
C GLY A 35 7.20 -2.49 -8.01
N PRO A 36 6.18 -3.19 -7.50
CA PRO A 36 4.79 -2.75 -7.58
C PRO A 36 4.59 -1.42 -6.84
N ILE A 37 3.74 -0.56 -7.38
CA ILE A 37 3.42 0.74 -6.79
C ILE A 37 2.57 0.50 -5.55
N VAL A 38 3.04 0.95 -4.39
CA VAL A 38 2.30 0.91 -3.13
C VAL A 38 1.55 2.23 -2.96
N SER A 39 0.27 2.19 -2.63
CA SER A 39 -0.55 3.37 -2.32
C SER A 39 -0.95 3.35 -0.85
N CYS A 40 -0.43 4.32 -0.09
CA CYS A 40 -0.67 4.42 1.35
C CYS A 40 -1.99 5.12 1.65
N THR A 41 -2.94 4.42 2.27
CA THR A 41 -4.18 5.01 2.78
C THR A 41 -4.15 5.01 4.30
N ARG A 42 -4.41 6.16 4.93
CA ARG A 42 -4.52 6.24 6.38
C ARG A 42 -5.98 6.18 6.79
N LYS A 43 -6.31 5.30 7.73
CA LYS A 43 -7.64 5.22 8.36
C LYS A 43 -7.49 5.23 9.88
N ALA A 44 -8.56 5.63 10.58
CA ALA A 44 -8.54 5.72 12.04
C ALA A 44 -8.61 4.33 12.71
N SER A 45 -9.25 3.36 12.06
CA SER A 45 -9.47 2.02 12.59
C SER A 45 -9.13 0.92 11.59
N ARG A 46 -8.67 -0.24 12.10
CA ARG A 46 -8.42 -1.46 11.30
C ARG A 46 -9.68 -1.93 10.57
N GLN A 47 -10.85 -1.76 11.19
CA GLN A 47 -12.15 -2.10 10.59
C GLN A 47 -12.40 -1.30 9.31
N GLU A 48 -12.11 0.01 9.31
CA GLU A 48 -12.23 0.86 8.13
C GLU A 48 -11.26 0.45 7.01
N CYS A 49 -10.08 -0.06 7.38
CA CYS A 49 -9.15 -0.62 6.40
C CYS A 49 -9.71 -1.88 5.73
N ILE A 50 -10.30 -2.79 6.52
CA ILE A 50 -10.91 -4.02 6.01
C ILE A 50 -12.09 -3.68 5.10
N GLN A 51 -12.88 -2.68 5.46
CA GLN A 51 -14.03 -2.22 4.67
C GLN A 51 -13.60 -1.55 3.36
N ALA A 52 -12.42 -0.93 3.32
CA ALA A 52 -11.85 -0.31 2.12
C ALA A 52 -11.18 -1.31 1.15
N ILE A 53 -11.07 -2.58 1.52
CA ILE A 53 -10.52 -3.67 0.67
C ILE A 53 -11.63 -4.38 -0.12
N LYS A 54 -12.90 -4.06 0.16
CA LYS A 54 -14.08 -4.71 -0.45
C LYS A 54 -14.20 -4.46 -1.95
#